data_AF-A0A7C1P4E5-F1
#
_entry.id   AF-A0A7C1P4E5-F1
#
_cell.length_a   1.000
_cell.length_b   1.000
_cell.length_c   1.000
_cell.angle_alpha   90.00
_cell.angle_beta   90.00
_cell.angle_gamma   90.00
#
_symmetry.space_group_name_H-M   'P 1'
#
loop_
_entity.id
_entity.type
_entity.pdbx_description
1 polymer ?
#
loop_
_entity_poly.entity_id
_entity_poly.type
_entity_poly.pdbx_seq_one_letter_code
_entity_poly.pdbx_strand_id
1 'polypeptide(L)'
;MQRDAAALDLFEPLIGKWFTQKFGCPTEIQKSSWREISCGKHILITAPTGSGKTLASLLWALNQLISGAWPPGATSILYVSPLKALNNDIRSNLLEPLAEINELYRAGGITIPDIQVFTRSGDTPQNERQRMLRHPPEILITTPENLNLMLSSKRARLVLTTIKCVILDEIHALASTKRGTHLITAVERLVPLAGEFQRIALSATVKPLKIIAAFIGGYRLEPGSDRYEARRISILQSPESKKIQIGVSFIENARQALEDKSWWPTLVKKFKEIINENHSTLLFTNSRRLCEKLTRLINEGEDRELAYSHHGSLSKEIRKVVEQRLKRGELAAIVATSSLELYNFLRCCYAYQKLP
;
A
#
# COMPACT_ATOMS: atom_id res chain seq x y z
N MET A 1 -5.72 -28.26 7.25
CA MET A 1 -7.07 -28.42 6.68
C MET A 1 -8.19 -27.96 7.63
N GLN A 2 -8.40 -28.58 8.81
CA GLN A 2 -9.54 -28.21 9.69
C GLN A 2 -9.49 -26.77 10.25
N ARG A 3 -8.31 -26.24 10.56
CA ARG A 3 -8.13 -24.84 11.01
C ARG A 3 -8.21 -23.80 9.87
N ASP A 4 -8.06 -24.25 8.63
CA ASP A 4 -8.05 -23.38 7.44
C ASP A 4 -9.47 -23.08 6.98
N ALA A 5 -10.34 -24.11 6.98
CA ALA A 5 -11.78 -23.98 6.77
C ALA A 5 -12.40 -23.01 7.80
N ALA A 6 -12.07 -23.19 9.08
CA ALA A 6 -12.60 -22.37 10.18
C ALA A 6 -12.35 -20.85 10.05
N ALA A 7 -11.33 -20.41 9.30
CA ALA A 7 -11.10 -18.99 9.08
C ALA A 7 -11.95 -18.43 7.93
N LEU A 8 -12.19 -19.22 6.89
CA LEU A 8 -13.03 -18.85 5.75
C LEU A 8 -14.53 -18.95 6.08
N ASP A 9 -14.90 -19.75 7.08
CA ASP A 9 -16.28 -19.85 7.60
C ASP A 9 -16.79 -18.55 8.23
N LEU A 10 -15.91 -17.58 8.50
CA LEU A 10 -16.31 -16.23 8.93
C LEU A 10 -17.00 -15.44 7.81
N PHE A 11 -16.76 -15.80 6.55
CA PHE A 11 -17.20 -15.05 5.39
C PHE A 11 -18.44 -15.66 4.76
N GLU A 12 -19.11 -14.88 3.91
CA GLU A 12 -20.12 -15.40 2.99
C GLU A 12 -19.56 -16.59 2.19
N PRO A 13 -20.33 -17.69 2.02
CA PRO A 13 -19.82 -18.93 1.42
C PRO A 13 -19.17 -18.73 0.05
N LEU A 14 -19.72 -17.83 -0.76
CA LEU A 14 -19.22 -17.50 -2.09
C LEU A 14 -17.87 -16.77 -2.06
N ILE A 15 -17.64 -15.92 -1.05
CA ILE A 15 -16.34 -15.26 -0.85
C ILE A 15 -15.29 -16.27 -0.41
N GLY A 16 -15.63 -17.18 0.51
CA GLY A 16 -14.74 -18.27 0.93
C GLY A 16 -14.37 -19.20 -0.23
N LYS A 17 -15.33 -19.52 -1.09
CA LYS A 17 -15.12 -20.30 -2.32
C LYS A 17 -14.20 -19.58 -3.30
N TRP A 18 -14.47 -18.31 -3.60
CA TRP A 18 -13.62 -17.48 -4.47
C TRP A 18 -12.17 -17.45 -3.95
N PHE A 19 -11.98 -17.20 -2.65
CA PHE A 19 -10.66 -17.12 -2.05
C PHE A 19 -9.90 -18.44 -2.23
N THR A 20 -10.57 -19.57 -1.95
CA THR A 20 -9.97 -20.90 -2.07
C THR A 20 -9.58 -21.22 -3.51
N GLN A 21 -10.41 -20.84 -4.49
CA GLN A 21 -10.13 -21.07 -5.91
C GLN A 21 -8.95 -20.23 -6.42
N LYS A 22 -8.85 -18.96 -5.98
CA LYS A 22 -7.82 -18.05 -6.47
C LYS A 22 -6.48 -18.18 -5.75
N PHE A 23 -6.50 -18.40 -4.43
CA PHE A 23 -5.30 -18.36 -3.59
C PHE A 23 -5.00 -19.68 -2.86
N GLY A 24 -5.87 -20.68 -2.96
CA GLY A 24 -5.71 -21.96 -2.25
C GLY A 24 -6.05 -21.82 -0.77
N CYS A 25 -5.03 -21.69 0.08
CA CYS A 25 -5.22 -21.59 1.53
C CYS A 25 -4.82 -20.20 2.07
N PRO A 26 -5.54 -19.67 3.09
CA PRO A 26 -5.14 -18.42 3.73
C PRO A 26 -3.77 -18.53 4.42
N THR A 27 -3.02 -17.43 4.44
CA THR A 27 -1.79 -17.34 5.24
C THR A 27 -2.11 -17.24 6.74
N GLU A 28 -1.17 -17.59 7.62
CA GLU A 28 -1.39 -17.50 9.08
C GLU A 28 -1.73 -16.08 9.54
N ILE A 29 -1.12 -15.08 8.91
CA ILE A 29 -1.39 -13.67 9.23
C ILE A 29 -2.81 -13.28 8.80
N GLN A 30 -3.31 -13.79 7.66
CA GLN A 30 -4.69 -13.60 7.22
C GLN A 30 -5.68 -14.22 8.21
N LYS A 31 -5.51 -15.50 8.56
CA LYS A 31 -6.38 -16.21 9.52
C LYS A 31 -6.48 -15.47 10.85
N SER A 32 -5.32 -15.08 11.38
CA SER A 32 -5.24 -14.39 12.68
C SER A 32 -5.87 -13.00 12.61
N SER A 33 -5.65 -12.28 11.50
CA SER A 33 -6.22 -10.95 11.28
C SER A 33 -7.73 -11.02 11.18
N TRP A 34 -8.28 -11.93 10.37
CA TRP A 34 -9.72 -12.03 10.17
C TRP A 34 -10.49 -12.35 11.46
N ARG A 35 -9.96 -13.23 12.32
CA ARG A 35 -10.57 -13.52 13.64
C ARG A 35 -10.62 -12.30 14.56
N GLU A 36 -9.57 -11.48 14.58
CA GLU A 36 -9.54 -10.29 15.42
C GLU A 36 -10.39 -9.16 14.83
N ILE A 37 -10.36 -8.99 13.51
CA ILE A 37 -11.12 -7.98 12.78
C ILE A 37 -12.62 -8.26 12.89
N SER A 38 -13.06 -9.52 12.75
CA SER A 38 -14.48 -9.90 12.83
C SER A 38 -15.08 -9.60 14.21
N CYS A 39 -14.26 -9.64 15.26
CA CYS A 39 -14.64 -9.25 16.62
C CYS A 39 -14.62 -7.72 16.86
N GLY A 40 -14.43 -6.90 15.82
CA GLY A 40 -14.39 -5.44 15.93
C GLY A 40 -13.13 -4.87 16.57
N LYS A 41 -12.09 -5.69 16.84
CA LYS A 41 -10.88 -5.22 17.51
C LYS A 41 -10.04 -4.36 16.57
N HIS A 42 -9.35 -3.37 17.14
CA HIS A 42 -8.34 -2.62 16.39
C HIS A 42 -7.04 -3.43 16.33
N ILE A 43 -6.35 -3.39 15.20
CA ILE A 43 -5.19 -4.25 14.99
C ILE A 43 -4.02 -3.54 14.33
N LEU A 44 -2.81 -4.00 14.64
CA LEU A 44 -1.57 -3.70 13.93
C LEU A 44 -1.03 -5.00 13.33
N ILE A 45 -1.04 -5.09 12.00
CA ILE A 45 -0.49 -6.21 11.24
C ILE A 45 0.93 -5.88 10.81
N THR A 46 1.87 -6.72 11.21
CA THR A 46 3.27 -6.65 10.77
C THR A 46 3.64 -7.91 10.02
N ALA A 47 3.90 -7.78 8.73
CA ALA A 47 4.31 -8.89 7.87
C ALA A 47 5.09 -8.37 6.65
N PRO A 48 6.03 -9.16 6.09
CA PRO A 48 6.72 -8.81 4.86
C PRO A 48 5.79 -8.46 3.70
N THR A 49 6.33 -7.78 2.70
CA THR A 49 5.63 -7.55 1.43
C THR A 49 5.28 -8.88 0.76
N GLY A 50 4.11 -8.99 0.15
CA GLY A 50 3.64 -10.24 -0.46
C GLY A 50 3.02 -11.27 0.50
N SER A 51 3.00 -11.04 1.81
CA SER A 51 2.32 -11.94 2.78
C SER A 51 0.78 -11.82 2.81
N GLY A 52 0.18 -11.14 1.81
CA GLY A 52 -1.28 -11.01 1.71
C GLY A 52 -1.93 -9.97 2.64
N LYS A 53 -1.17 -8.99 3.16
CA LYS A 53 -1.65 -7.95 4.12
C LYS A 53 -2.89 -7.19 3.62
N THR A 54 -2.99 -6.93 2.32
CA THR A 54 -4.12 -6.20 1.73
C THR A 54 -5.44 -6.97 1.91
N LEU A 55 -5.47 -8.26 1.57
CA LEU A 55 -6.67 -9.09 1.81
C LEU A 55 -6.86 -9.39 3.31
N ALA A 56 -5.78 -9.47 4.08
CA ALA A 56 -5.88 -9.59 5.54
C ALA A 56 -6.63 -8.41 6.17
N SER A 57 -6.50 -7.20 5.62
CA SER A 57 -7.13 -5.98 6.16
C SER A 57 -8.50 -5.66 5.54
N LEU A 58 -8.71 -5.99 4.26
CA LEU A 58 -9.89 -5.57 3.51
C LEU A 58 -10.96 -6.64 3.36
N LEU A 59 -10.62 -7.93 3.34
CA LEU A 59 -11.59 -8.96 2.93
C LEU A 59 -12.81 -9.01 3.86
N TRP A 60 -12.62 -8.81 5.16
CA TRP A 60 -13.74 -8.73 6.11
C TRP A 60 -14.64 -7.52 5.84
N ALA A 61 -14.03 -6.38 5.57
CA ALA A 61 -14.76 -5.15 5.27
C ALA A 61 -15.56 -5.27 3.95
N LEU A 62 -14.99 -5.95 2.94
CA LEU A 62 -15.69 -6.31 1.71
C LEU A 62 -16.87 -7.25 1.99
N ASN A 63 -16.70 -8.25 2.85
CA ASN A 63 -17.77 -9.14 3.26
C ASN A 63 -18.96 -8.37 3.83
N GLN A 64 -18.72 -7.37 4.69
CA GLN A 64 -19.79 -6.56 5.27
C GLN A 64 -20.52 -5.70 4.23
N LEU A 65 -19.83 -5.20 3.21
CA LEU A 65 -20.46 -4.47 2.10
C LEU A 65 -21.29 -5.41 1.21
N ILE A 66 -20.74 -6.59 0.90
CA ILE A 66 -21.39 -7.59 0.03
C ILE A 66 -22.63 -8.18 0.69
N SER A 67 -22.57 -8.50 1.99
CA SER A 67 -23.71 -9.03 2.75
C SER A 67 -24.77 -7.96 3.05
N GLY A 68 -24.51 -6.69 2.74
CA GLY A 68 -25.39 -5.56 3.04
C GLY A 68 -25.40 -5.15 4.52
N ALA A 69 -24.54 -5.73 5.36
CA ALA A 69 -24.39 -5.32 6.75
C ALA A 69 -23.91 -3.85 6.86
N TRP A 70 -23.11 -3.39 5.90
CA TRP A 70 -22.78 -1.98 5.73
C TRP A 70 -23.53 -1.42 4.51
N PRO A 71 -24.26 -0.30 4.66
CA PRO A 71 -25.12 0.21 3.60
C PRO A 71 -24.30 0.73 2.41
N PRO A 72 -24.76 0.50 1.16
CA PRO A 72 -24.15 1.09 -0.02
C PRO A 72 -24.47 2.59 -0.14
N GLY A 73 -23.80 3.27 -1.06
CA GLY A 73 -23.95 4.70 -1.33
C GLY A 73 -23.28 5.61 -0.30
N ALA A 74 -22.48 5.05 0.60
CA ALA A 74 -21.81 5.76 1.68
C ALA A 74 -20.39 5.23 1.91
N THR A 75 -19.44 6.11 2.23
CA THR A 75 -18.06 5.71 2.50
C THR A 75 -17.97 4.99 3.85
N SER A 76 -17.77 3.68 3.78
CA SER A 76 -17.62 2.82 4.96
C SER A 76 -16.14 2.54 5.28
N ILE A 77 -15.29 2.51 4.25
CA ILE A 77 -13.87 2.18 4.37
C ILE A 77 -13.04 3.38 3.92
N LEU A 78 -12.20 3.89 4.83
CA LEU A 78 -11.18 4.88 4.52
C LEU A 78 -9.80 4.20 4.53
N TYR A 79 -9.17 4.11 3.37
CA TYR A 79 -7.82 3.60 3.23
C TYR A 79 -6.85 4.76 3.07
N VAL A 80 -5.87 4.88 3.97
CA VAL A 80 -4.86 5.93 3.93
C VAL A 80 -3.49 5.31 3.71
N SER A 81 -2.83 5.71 2.62
CA SER A 81 -1.47 5.27 2.29
C SER A 81 -0.52 6.47 2.14
N PRO A 82 0.76 6.32 2.52
CA PRO A 82 1.73 7.42 2.50
C PRO A 82 2.11 7.87 1.09
N LEU A 83 2.00 7.00 0.08
CA LEU A 83 2.47 7.30 -1.28
C LEU A 83 1.35 7.19 -2.31
N LYS A 84 1.28 8.19 -3.19
CA LYS A 84 0.29 8.23 -4.28
C LYS A 84 0.39 7.02 -5.22
N ALA A 85 1.61 6.54 -5.49
CA ALA A 85 1.83 5.38 -6.35
C ALA A 85 1.13 4.14 -5.76
N LEU A 86 1.32 3.91 -4.46
CA LEU A 86 0.71 2.81 -3.73
C LEU A 86 -0.82 2.87 -3.76
N ASN A 87 -1.42 4.07 -3.73
CA ASN A 87 -2.88 4.21 -3.82
C ASN A 87 -3.49 3.63 -5.11
N ASN A 88 -2.80 3.79 -6.25
CA ASN A 88 -3.30 3.26 -7.52
C ASN A 88 -3.13 1.74 -7.58
N ASP A 89 -2.03 1.22 -7.06
CA ASP A 89 -1.80 -0.21 -6.96
C ASP A 89 -2.84 -0.88 -6.05
N ILE A 90 -3.11 -0.30 -4.87
CA ILE A 90 -4.16 -0.80 -3.97
C ILE A 90 -5.52 -0.84 -4.66
N ARG A 91 -5.88 0.23 -5.40
CA ARG A 91 -7.13 0.27 -6.16
C ARG A 91 -7.18 -0.84 -7.21
N SER A 92 -6.14 -1.02 -8.01
CA SER A 92 -6.09 -2.09 -9.02
C SER A 92 -6.22 -3.47 -8.38
N ASN A 93 -5.49 -3.70 -7.28
CA ASN A 93 -5.50 -4.96 -6.53
C ASN A 93 -6.82 -5.23 -5.79
N LEU A 94 -7.71 -4.24 -5.70
CA LEU A 94 -9.07 -4.39 -5.14
C LEU A 94 -10.13 -4.59 -6.21
N LEU A 95 -10.00 -3.89 -7.35
CA LEU A 95 -10.97 -3.97 -8.43
C LEU A 95 -11.05 -5.36 -9.06
N GLU A 96 -9.91 -6.03 -9.21
CA GLU A 96 -9.87 -7.39 -9.78
C GLU A 96 -10.60 -8.40 -8.86
N PRO A 97 -10.29 -8.53 -7.55
CA PRO A 97 -11.09 -9.33 -6.62
C PRO A 97 -12.58 -9.00 -6.62
N LEU A 98 -12.94 -7.71 -6.64
CA LEU A 98 -14.34 -7.28 -6.63
C LEU A 98 -15.07 -7.73 -7.90
N ALA A 99 -14.43 -7.63 -9.07
CA ALA A 99 -15.01 -8.07 -10.33
C ALA A 99 -15.25 -9.59 -10.33
N GLU A 100 -14.26 -10.38 -9.90
CA GLU A 100 -14.36 -11.84 -9.83
C GLU A 100 -15.43 -12.30 -8.84
N ILE A 101 -15.51 -11.66 -7.67
CA ILE A 101 -16.57 -11.95 -6.69
C ILE A 101 -17.93 -11.59 -7.30
N ASN A 102 -18.08 -10.44 -7.95
CA ASN A 102 -19.34 -10.05 -8.58
C ASN A 102 -19.76 -11.06 -9.66
N GLU A 103 -18.83 -11.53 -10.50
CA GLU A 103 -19.10 -12.58 -11.49
C GLU A 103 -19.57 -13.88 -10.84
N LEU A 104 -18.92 -14.29 -9.74
CA LEU A 104 -19.27 -15.51 -9.01
C LEU A 104 -20.66 -15.42 -8.37
N TYR A 105 -21.05 -14.26 -7.83
CA TYR A 105 -22.42 -14.02 -7.33
C TYR A 105 -23.45 -13.99 -8.47
N ARG A 106 -23.15 -13.32 -9.59
CA ARG A 106 -24.03 -13.29 -10.78
C ARG A 106 -24.24 -14.68 -11.37
N ALA A 107 -23.21 -15.51 -11.44
CA ALA A 107 -23.33 -16.90 -11.89
C ALA A 107 -24.24 -17.73 -10.98
N GLY A 108 -24.33 -17.37 -9.70
CA GLY A 108 -25.29 -17.93 -8.74
C GLY A 108 -26.67 -17.28 -8.75
N GLY A 109 -26.95 -16.32 -9.65
CA GLY A 109 -28.22 -15.60 -9.71
C GLY A 109 -28.42 -14.57 -8.60
N ILE A 110 -27.38 -14.22 -7.84
CA ILE A 110 -27.45 -13.28 -6.72
C ILE A 110 -26.88 -11.93 -7.18
N THR A 111 -27.64 -10.86 -6.96
CA THR A 111 -27.17 -9.49 -7.21
C THR A 111 -26.60 -8.91 -5.94
N ILE A 112 -25.35 -8.43 -5.98
CA ILE A 112 -24.68 -7.74 -4.87
C ILE A 112 -24.61 -6.23 -5.14
N PRO A 113 -24.43 -5.39 -4.10
CA PRO A 113 -24.24 -3.95 -4.28
C PRO A 113 -23.04 -3.63 -5.18
N ASP A 114 -23.13 -2.57 -5.98
CA ASP A 114 -22.00 -2.06 -6.75
C ASP A 114 -21.02 -1.34 -5.81
N ILE A 115 -19.94 -2.02 -5.44
CA ILE A 115 -18.93 -1.50 -4.50
C ILE A 115 -17.95 -0.60 -5.26
N GLN A 116 -18.06 0.70 -5.06
CA GLN A 116 -17.23 1.69 -5.71
C GLN A 116 -15.93 1.94 -4.94
N VAL A 117 -14.81 1.83 -5.65
CA VAL A 117 -13.48 2.14 -5.13
C VAL A 117 -12.92 3.37 -5.83
N PHE A 118 -12.64 4.42 -5.05
CA PHE A 118 -12.15 5.69 -5.57
C PHE A 118 -10.86 6.13 -4.89
N THR A 119 -9.91 6.61 -5.68
CA THR A 119 -8.66 7.18 -5.17
C THR A 119 -8.71 8.71 -5.25
N ARG A 120 -8.67 9.37 -4.09
CA ARG A 120 -8.58 10.82 -3.98
C ARG A 120 -7.18 11.25 -3.57
N SER A 121 -6.57 12.09 -4.40
CA SER A 121 -5.26 12.67 -4.16
C SER A 121 -5.20 14.12 -4.66
N GLY A 122 -4.05 14.78 -4.48
CA GLY A 122 -3.80 16.09 -5.10
C GLY A 122 -3.95 16.10 -6.62
N ASP A 123 -3.81 14.95 -7.28
CA ASP A 123 -3.87 14.82 -8.75
C ASP A 123 -5.28 14.48 -9.27
N THR A 124 -6.25 14.28 -8.37
CA THR A 124 -7.63 13.97 -8.77
C THR A 124 -8.27 15.20 -9.42
N PRO A 125 -8.79 15.12 -10.65
CA PRO A 125 -9.47 16.23 -11.32
C PRO A 125 -10.67 16.79 -10.53
N GLN A 126 -10.98 18.09 -10.72
CA GLN A 126 -12.03 18.75 -9.95
C GLN A 126 -13.43 18.19 -10.21
N ASN A 127 -13.74 17.81 -11.46
CA ASN A 127 -14.99 17.15 -11.84
C ASN A 127 -15.17 15.80 -11.13
N GLU A 128 -14.10 14.99 -11.03
CA GLU A 128 -14.12 13.72 -10.28
C GLU A 128 -14.32 13.96 -8.78
N ARG A 129 -13.65 14.98 -8.21
CA ARG A 129 -13.88 15.37 -6.80
C ARG A 129 -15.35 15.71 -6.56
N GLN A 130 -15.96 16.49 -7.45
CA GLN A 130 -17.38 16.86 -7.33
C GLN A 130 -18.32 15.66 -7.53
N ARG A 131 -17.99 14.73 -8.43
CA ARG A 131 -18.73 13.48 -8.61
C ARG A 131 -18.70 12.65 -7.32
N MET A 132 -17.53 12.47 -6.73
CA MET A 132 -17.35 11.76 -5.46
C MET A 132 -18.16 12.38 -4.30
N LEU A 133 -18.35 13.71 -4.28
CA LEU A 133 -19.19 14.35 -3.27
C LEU A 133 -20.69 14.07 -3.46
N ARG A 134 -21.15 13.88 -4.71
CA ARG A 134 -22.55 13.56 -5.03
C ARG A 134 -22.85 12.07 -4.89
N HIS A 135 -21.87 11.24 -5.22
CA HIS A 135 -21.93 9.79 -5.13
C HIS A 135 -20.68 9.31 -4.37
N PRO A 136 -20.76 9.26 -3.02
CA PRO A 136 -19.68 8.77 -2.17
C PRO A 136 -19.34 7.31 -2.50
N PRO A 137 -18.05 6.96 -2.66
CA PRO A 137 -17.61 5.58 -2.85
C PRO A 137 -17.66 4.82 -1.53
N GLU A 138 -17.94 3.51 -1.56
CA GLU A 138 -17.86 2.64 -0.38
C GLU A 138 -16.44 2.56 0.18
N ILE A 139 -15.45 2.58 -0.72
CA ILE A 139 -14.02 2.52 -0.40
C ILE A 139 -13.31 3.77 -0.94
N LEU A 140 -12.86 4.62 -0.01
CA LEU A 140 -12.10 5.81 -0.32
C LEU A 140 -10.61 5.59 -0.01
N ILE A 141 -9.77 5.63 -1.03
CA ILE A 141 -8.30 5.56 -0.90
C ILE A 141 -7.74 6.98 -0.99
N THR A 142 -6.95 7.41 -0.01
CA THR A 142 -6.40 8.77 0.07
C THR A 142 -4.99 8.83 0.64
N THR A 143 -4.37 10.01 0.61
CA THR A 143 -3.12 10.31 1.34
C THR A 143 -3.43 11.10 2.63
N PRO A 144 -2.51 11.16 3.61
CA PRO A 144 -2.66 11.96 4.82
C PRO A 144 -2.97 13.44 4.56
N GLU A 145 -2.33 14.03 3.55
CA GLU A 145 -2.53 15.44 3.19
C GLU A 145 -3.94 15.67 2.67
N ASN A 146 -4.41 14.83 1.74
CA ASN A 146 -5.74 14.99 1.16
C ASN A 146 -6.85 14.68 2.18
N LEU A 147 -6.62 13.76 3.13
CA LEU A 147 -7.55 13.55 4.25
C LEU A 147 -7.74 14.83 5.07
N ASN A 148 -6.65 15.53 5.41
CA ASN A 148 -6.73 16.80 6.13
C ASN A 148 -7.44 17.90 5.32
N LEU A 149 -7.22 17.96 4.00
CA LEU A 149 -7.96 18.86 3.12
C LEU A 149 -9.47 18.56 3.12
N MET A 150 -9.85 17.28 3.14
CA MET A 150 -11.27 16.88 3.20
C MET A 150 -11.91 17.28 4.53
N LEU A 151 -11.24 16.99 5.66
CA LEU A 151 -11.71 17.34 7.00
C LEU A 151 -11.89 18.85 7.19
N SER A 152 -11.07 19.65 6.51
CA SER A 152 -11.12 21.12 6.59
C SER A 152 -12.18 21.72 5.65
N SER A 153 -12.80 20.92 4.78
CA SER A 153 -13.85 21.37 3.87
C SER A 153 -15.24 20.97 4.37
N LYS A 154 -16.14 21.95 4.53
CA LYS A 154 -17.52 21.73 5.00
C LYS A 154 -18.29 20.68 4.18
N ARG A 155 -18.12 20.66 2.85
CA ARG A 155 -18.76 19.67 1.96
C ARG A 155 -18.02 18.35 1.96
N ALA A 156 -16.69 18.35 1.85
CA ALA A 156 -15.95 17.10 1.68
C ALA A 156 -15.93 16.23 2.94
N ARG A 157 -16.01 16.82 4.13
CA ARG A 157 -16.10 16.05 5.37
C ARG A 157 -17.40 15.25 5.50
N LEU A 158 -18.47 15.62 4.79
CA LEU A 158 -19.74 14.86 4.81
C LEU A 158 -19.58 13.44 4.26
N VAL A 159 -18.62 13.24 3.35
CA VAL A 159 -18.29 11.90 2.83
C VAL A 159 -17.67 11.01 3.91
N LEU A 160 -17.14 11.59 4.99
CA LEU A 160 -16.38 10.87 6.02
C LEU A 160 -17.23 10.52 7.26
N THR A 161 -18.52 10.84 7.29
CA THR A 161 -19.38 10.67 8.48
C THR A 161 -19.86 9.24 8.71
N THR A 162 -19.73 8.36 7.73
CA THR A 162 -20.26 6.99 7.77
C THR A 162 -19.17 5.93 7.93
N ILE A 163 -17.93 6.35 8.15
CA ILE A 163 -16.77 5.45 8.21
C ILE A 163 -16.97 4.43 9.32
N LYS A 164 -16.80 3.16 8.97
CA LYS A 164 -16.80 2.00 9.87
C LYS A 164 -15.39 1.46 10.11
N CYS A 165 -14.50 1.62 9.13
CA CYS A 165 -13.14 1.12 9.19
C CYS A 165 -12.14 2.14 8.58
N VAL A 166 -11.05 2.39 9.30
CA VAL A 166 -9.90 3.14 8.81
C VAL A 166 -8.69 2.22 8.72
N ILE A 167 -8.14 2.11 7.51
CA ILE A 167 -6.93 1.33 7.22
C ILE A 167 -5.76 2.29 7.04
N LEU A 168 -4.73 2.12 7.86
CA LEU A 168 -3.50 2.92 7.81
C LEU A 168 -2.36 2.06 7.28
N ASP A 169 -2.00 2.27 6.02
CA ASP A 169 -0.97 1.47 5.36
C ASP A 169 0.43 2.07 5.53
N GLU A 170 1.42 1.20 5.51
CA GLU A 170 2.84 1.50 5.72
C GLU A 170 3.11 2.52 6.84
N ILE A 171 2.52 2.27 8.01
CA ILE A 171 2.56 3.21 9.14
C ILE A 171 3.98 3.52 9.62
N HIS A 172 4.93 2.60 9.40
CA HIS A 172 6.35 2.80 9.73
C HIS A 172 6.97 3.98 8.99
N ALA A 173 6.52 4.27 7.76
CA ALA A 173 7.04 5.36 6.95
C ALA A 173 6.59 6.74 7.49
N LEU A 174 5.54 6.77 8.33
CA LEU A 174 4.94 8.01 8.83
C LEU A 174 5.19 8.23 10.32
N ALA A 175 5.21 7.17 11.13
CA ALA A 175 5.11 7.26 12.58
C ALA A 175 6.18 8.14 13.27
N SER A 176 7.40 8.17 12.73
CA SER A 176 8.51 8.97 13.28
C SER A 176 8.63 10.37 12.67
N THR A 177 7.61 10.84 11.94
CA THR A 177 7.66 12.09 11.17
C THR A 177 6.52 13.03 11.56
N LYS A 178 6.69 14.33 11.28
CA LYS A 178 5.60 15.32 11.39
C LYS A 178 4.40 14.95 10.51
N ARG A 179 4.63 14.22 9.42
CA ARG A 179 3.60 13.70 8.53
C ARG A 179 2.72 12.65 9.22
N GLY A 180 3.32 11.82 10.08
CA GLY A 180 2.60 10.91 10.98
C GLY A 180 1.76 11.65 12.02
N THR A 181 2.32 12.68 12.66
CA THR A 181 1.54 13.54 13.57
C THR A 181 0.32 14.14 12.86
N HIS A 182 0.50 14.62 11.64
CA HIS A 182 -0.57 15.19 10.82
C HIS A 182 -1.62 14.13 10.39
N LEU A 183 -1.20 12.87 10.17
CA LEU A 183 -2.12 11.77 9.90
C LEU A 183 -2.94 11.42 11.14
N ILE A 184 -2.31 11.15 12.28
CA ILE A 184 -3.03 10.61 13.44
C ILE A 184 -4.00 11.63 14.03
N THR A 185 -3.64 12.92 14.02
CA THR A 185 -4.53 14.01 14.42
C THR A 185 -5.75 14.10 13.49
N ALA A 186 -5.59 13.85 12.19
CA ALA A 186 -6.71 13.74 11.27
C ALA A 186 -7.60 12.53 11.53
N VAL A 187 -7.00 11.38 11.88
CA VAL A 187 -7.74 10.17 12.27
C VAL A 187 -8.56 10.44 13.54
N GLU A 188 -8.01 11.07 14.57
CA GLU A 188 -8.78 11.41 15.77
C GLU A 188 -9.90 12.43 15.49
N ARG A 189 -9.70 13.36 14.55
CA ARG A 189 -10.77 14.27 14.10
C ARG A 189 -11.92 13.58 13.36
N LEU A 190 -11.76 12.34 12.91
CA LEU A 190 -12.86 11.54 12.36
C LEU A 190 -13.82 11.07 13.45
N VAL A 191 -13.34 10.85 14.68
CA VAL A 191 -14.18 10.32 15.78
C VAL A 191 -15.37 11.22 16.10
N PRO A 192 -15.22 12.54 16.32
CA PRO A 192 -16.39 13.41 16.52
C PRO A 192 -17.26 13.59 15.27
N LEU A 193 -16.78 13.15 14.09
CA LEU A 193 -17.49 13.29 12.82
C LEU A 193 -18.30 12.04 12.44
N ALA A 194 -17.74 10.85 12.69
CA ALA A 194 -18.27 9.56 12.25
C ALA A 194 -18.64 8.61 13.40
N GLY A 195 -18.31 8.98 14.64
CA GLY A 195 -18.30 8.07 15.78
C GLY A 195 -17.03 7.22 15.81
N GLU A 196 -17.03 6.21 16.70
CA GLU A 196 -15.93 5.24 16.75
C GLU A 196 -15.96 4.31 15.53
N PHE A 197 -14.77 4.02 15.02
CA PHE A 197 -14.53 3.14 13.88
C PHE A 197 -13.39 2.18 14.18
N GLN A 198 -13.35 1.05 13.47
CA GLN A 198 -12.27 0.09 13.59
C GLN A 198 -10.99 0.64 12.95
N ARG A 199 -9.86 0.52 13.65
CA ARG A 199 -8.53 0.92 13.15
C ARG A 199 -7.72 -0.32 12.79
N ILE A 200 -7.26 -0.39 11.54
CA ILE A 200 -6.41 -1.47 11.04
C ILE A 200 -5.14 -0.84 10.48
N ALA A 201 -4.00 -1.11 11.09
CA ALA A 201 -2.71 -0.61 10.60
C ALA A 201 -1.88 -1.73 9.99
N LEU A 202 -1.19 -1.41 8.90
CA LEU A 202 -0.34 -2.32 8.15
C LEU A 202 1.09 -1.82 8.15
N SER A 203 2.03 -2.75 8.25
CA SER A 203 3.43 -2.41 8.09
C SER A 203 4.30 -3.60 7.71
N ALA A 204 5.37 -3.35 6.96
CA ALA A 204 6.41 -4.33 6.71
C ALA A 204 7.36 -4.50 7.90
N THR A 205 7.85 -3.39 8.45
CA THR A 205 8.94 -3.38 9.44
C THR A 205 8.66 -2.32 10.51
N VAL A 206 8.34 -2.74 11.73
CA VAL A 206 8.03 -1.80 12.83
C VAL A 206 8.70 -2.23 14.11
N LYS A 207 9.46 -1.32 14.71
CA LYS A 207 9.93 -1.41 16.09
C LYS A 207 10.00 0.00 16.71
N PRO A 208 9.63 0.19 17.98
CA PRO A 208 8.98 -0.77 18.89
C PRO A 208 7.46 -0.89 18.63
N LEU A 209 6.96 -2.13 18.58
CA LEU A 209 5.55 -2.41 18.22
C LEU A 209 4.54 -1.77 19.17
N LYS A 210 4.79 -1.79 20.49
CA LYS A 210 3.88 -1.22 21.49
C LYS A 210 3.68 0.29 21.32
N ILE A 211 4.74 1.01 20.99
CA ILE A 211 4.69 2.47 20.78
C ILE A 211 3.85 2.79 19.55
N ILE A 212 4.04 2.01 18.48
CA ILE A 212 3.34 2.23 17.22
C ILE A 212 1.87 1.85 17.36
N ALA A 213 1.58 0.76 18.07
CA ALA A 213 0.23 0.41 18.46
C ALA A 213 -0.44 1.55 19.27
N ALA A 214 0.20 2.10 20.29
CA ALA A 214 -0.32 3.24 21.03
C ALA A 214 -0.54 4.47 20.14
N PHE A 215 0.39 4.76 19.23
CA PHE A 215 0.28 5.83 18.24
C PHE A 215 -0.95 5.64 17.33
N ILE A 216 -1.21 4.43 16.85
CA ILE A 216 -2.38 4.12 16.00
C ILE A 216 -3.68 4.19 16.79
N GLY A 217 -3.69 3.62 18.00
CA GLY A 217 -4.89 3.47 18.81
C GLY A 217 -5.43 4.79 19.33
N GLY A 218 -4.53 5.70 19.73
CA GLY A 218 -4.90 6.94 20.37
C GLY A 218 -5.76 6.69 21.61
N TYR A 219 -6.67 7.62 21.89
CA TYR A 219 -7.51 7.59 23.09
C TYR A 219 -8.97 7.82 22.73
N ARG A 220 -9.87 7.09 23.41
CA ARG A 220 -11.31 7.37 23.37
C ARG A 220 -11.75 8.03 24.66
N LEU A 221 -12.72 8.94 24.53
CA LEU A 221 -13.40 9.51 25.69
C LEU A 221 -14.30 8.42 26.30
N GLU A 222 -14.17 8.20 27.60
CA GLU A 222 -15.05 7.29 28.31
C GLU A 222 -16.49 7.86 28.33
N PRO A 223 -17.52 7.05 28.01
CA PRO A 223 -18.89 7.55 27.99
C PRO A 223 -19.33 8.16 29.32
N GLY A 224 -19.75 9.43 29.30
CA GLY A 224 -20.22 10.13 30.49
C GLY A 224 -19.13 10.63 31.44
N SER A 225 -17.85 10.63 31.01
CA SER A 225 -16.75 11.18 31.79
C SER A 225 -15.84 12.08 30.93
N ASP A 226 -15.00 12.89 31.60
CA ASP A 226 -13.94 13.69 30.95
C ASP A 226 -12.61 12.91 30.86
N ARG A 227 -12.64 11.60 31.10
CA ARG A 227 -11.43 10.75 31.10
C ARG A 227 -11.22 10.12 29.73
N TYR A 228 -9.95 10.10 29.34
CA TYR A 228 -9.50 9.46 28.12
C TYR A 228 -8.85 8.12 28.44
N GLU A 229 -9.30 7.06 27.79
CA GLU A 229 -8.70 5.73 27.89
C GLU A 229 -8.03 5.33 26.58
N ALA A 230 -6.88 4.65 26.69
CA ALA A 230 -6.13 4.20 25.53
C ALA A 230 -6.89 3.10 24.80
N ARG A 231 -7.05 3.22 23.48
CA ARG A 231 -7.69 2.16 22.71
C ARG A 231 -6.79 0.94 22.62
N ARG A 232 -7.34 -0.24 22.92
CA ARG A 232 -6.58 -1.50 22.83
C ARG A 232 -6.34 -1.87 21.36
N ILE A 233 -5.08 -2.15 21.04
CA ILE A 233 -4.65 -2.60 19.70
C ILE A 233 -4.06 -4.01 19.83
N SER A 234 -4.64 -4.99 19.13
CA SER A 234 -4.05 -6.32 18.99
C SER A 234 -2.89 -6.27 18.00
N ILE A 235 -1.72 -6.72 18.42
CA ILE A 235 -0.51 -6.72 17.56
C ILE A 235 -0.35 -8.12 16.99
N LEU A 236 -0.39 -8.24 15.67
CA LEU A 236 -0.17 -9.49 14.94
C LEU A 236 1.13 -9.38 14.16
N GLN A 237 2.02 -10.33 14.36
CA GLN A 237 3.31 -10.39 13.68
C GLN A 237 3.45 -11.72 12.97
N SER A 238 3.74 -11.67 11.67
CA SER A 238 4.10 -12.88 10.93
C SER A 238 5.50 -13.32 11.40
N PRO A 239 5.69 -14.61 11.74
CA PRO A 239 7.00 -15.15 12.04
C PRO A 239 7.88 -15.31 10.79
N GLU A 240 7.30 -15.15 9.59
CA GLU A 240 8.02 -15.29 8.33
C GLU A 240 9.09 -14.21 8.17
N SER A 241 10.35 -14.63 8.14
CA SER A 241 11.45 -13.82 7.65
C SER A 241 11.71 -14.18 6.19
N LYS A 242 11.68 -13.18 5.30
CA LYS A 242 12.22 -13.38 3.96
C LYS A 242 13.73 -13.61 4.09
N LYS A 243 14.24 -14.69 3.49
CA LYS A 243 15.69 -14.84 3.29
C LYS A 243 16.12 -13.79 2.27
N ILE A 244 16.76 -12.73 2.74
CA ILE A 244 17.33 -11.69 1.90
C ILE A 244 18.80 -12.05 1.69
N GLN A 245 19.21 -12.26 0.45
CA GLN A 245 20.62 -12.31 0.10
C GLN A 245 21.12 -10.88 -0.10
N ILE A 246 22.01 -10.44 0.78
CA ILE A 246 22.60 -9.10 0.72
C ILE A 246 24.05 -9.27 0.27
N GLY A 247 24.37 -8.67 -0.88
CA GLY A 247 25.73 -8.55 -1.39
C GLY A 247 26.17 -7.09 -1.36
N VAL A 248 27.41 -6.84 -0.92
CA VAL A 248 28.05 -5.54 -1.07
C VAL A 248 29.15 -5.70 -2.11
N SER A 249 29.06 -4.94 -3.20
CA SER A 249 30.02 -4.98 -4.30
C SER A 249 30.73 -3.64 -4.43
N PHE A 250 32.03 -3.69 -4.67
CA PHE A 250 32.86 -2.52 -4.95
C PHE A 250 33.61 -2.72 -6.27
N ILE A 251 34.06 -1.62 -6.85
CA ILE A 251 34.93 -1.63 -8.03
C ILE A 251 36.35 -1.88 -7.56
N GLU A 252 37.09 -2.76 -8.23
CA GLU A 252 38.51 -2.95 -7.98
C GLU A 252 39.26 -1.64 -8.21
N ASN A 253 40.23 -1.31 -7.36
CA ASN A 253 40.97 -0.03 -7.41
C ASN A 253 40.08 1.22 -7.37
N ALA A 254 38.97 1.19 -6.62
CA ALA A 254 38.01 2.30 -6.50
C ALA A 254 38.66 3.67 -6.24
N ARG A 255 39.77 3.71 -5.49
CA ARG A 255 40.51 4.95 -5.16
C ARG A 255 41.12 5.60 -6.41
N GLN A 256 41.73 4.80 -7.28
CA GLN A 256 42.37 5.24 -8.52
C GLN A 256 41.31 5.57 -9.59
N ALA A 257 40.24 4.77 -9.66
CA ALA A 257 39.11 5.05 -10.55
C ALA A 257 38.31 6.33 -10.17
N LEU A 258 38.36 6.74 -8.90
CA LEU A 258 37.80 8.02 -8.42
C LEU A 258 38.62 9.21 -8.91
N GLU A 259 39.96 9.09 -8.92
CA GLU A 259 40.89 10.13 -9.40
C GLU A 259 40.72 10.35 -10.91
N ASP A 260 40.61 9.27 -11.69
CA ASP A 260 40.51 9.34 -13.16
C ASP A 260 39.08 9.50 -13.71
N LYS A 261 38.07 9.57 -12.83
CA LYS A 261 36.62 9.62 -13.20
C LYS A 261 36.15 8.46 -14.10
N SER A 262 36.95 7.40 -14.23
CA SER A 262 36.74 6.24 -15.10
C SER A 262 35.86 5.15 -14.48
N TRP A 263 35.32 5.38 -13.28
CA TRP A 263 34.50 4.40 -12.57
C TRP A 263 33.10 4.19 -13.18
N TRP A 264 32.59 5.14 -13.96
CA TRP A 264 31.25 5.04 -14.57
C TRP A 264 31.12 3.87 -15.56
N PRO A 265 31.99 3.74 -16.59
CA PRO A 265 31.96 2.59 -17.50
C PRO A 265 31.98 1.24 -16.78
N THR A 266 32.88 1.07 -15.79
CA THR A 266 33.02 -0.18 -15.05
C THR A 266 31.76 -0.50 -14.24
N LEU A 267 31.19 0.52 -13.58
CA LEU A 267 29.96 0.37 -12.81
C LEU A 267 28.76 0.03 -13.71
N VAL A 268 28.62 0.73 -14.84
CA VAL A 268 27.56 0.53 -15.81
C VAL A 268 27.63 -0.86 -16.43
N LYS A 269 28.84 -1.36 -16.74
CA LYS A 269 29.04 -2.74 -17.21
C LYS A 269 28.50 -3.75 -16.20
N LYS A 270 28.85 -3.62 -14.92
CA LYS A 270 28.31 -4.50 -13.86
C LYS A 270 26.80 -4.39 -13.72
N PHE A 271 26.23 -3.19 -13.84
CA PHE A 271 24.77 -3.05 -13.82
C PHE A 271 24.10 -3.72 -15.02
N LYS A 272 24.67 -3.63 -16.23
CA LYS A 272 24.16 -4.35 -17.41
C LYS A 272 24.21 -5.88 -17.21
N GLU A 273 25.30 -6.40 -16.64
CA GLU A 273 25.42 -7.83 -16.28
C GLU A 273 24.29 -8.24 -15.33
N ILE A 274 24.09 -7.51 -14.22
CA ILE A 274 23.00 -7.75 -13.27
C ILE A 274 21.62 -7.68 -13.96
N ILE A 275 21.40 -6.67 -14.81
CA ILE A 275 20.12 -6.51 -15.53
C ILE A 275 19.87 -7.71 -16.44
N ASN A 276 20.88 -8.22 -17.14
CA ASN A 276 20.75 -9.35 -18.05
C ASN A 276 20.55 -10.70 -17.35
N GLU A 277 21.09 -10.86 -16.14
CA GLU A 277 20.90 -12.06 -15.31
C GLU A 277 19.52 -12.13 -14.65
N ASN A 278 18.77 -11.02 -14.64
CA ASN A 278 17.50 -10.92 -13.93
C ASN A 278 16.35 -10.59 -14.90
N HIS A 279 15.16 -11.13 -14.62
CA HIS A 279 13.97 -10.78 -15.40
C HIS A 279 13.59 -9.28 -15.27
N SER A 280 13.83 -8.71 -14.10
CA SER A 280 13.52 -7.30 -13.82
C SER A 280 14.43 -6.79 -12.71
N THR A 281 15.01 -5.60 -12.89
CA THR A 281 15.97 -5.01 -11.94
C THR A 281 15.57 -3.59 -11.55
N LEU A 282 15.66 -3.28 -10.25
CA LEU A 282 15.55 -1.92 -9.73
C LEU A 282 16.89 -1.41 -9.22
N LEU A 283 17.26 -0.22 -9.69
CA LEU A 283 18.46 0.50 -9.27
C LEU A 283 18.05 1.78 -8.53
N PHE A 284 18.27 1.82 -7.22
CA PHE A 284 17.97 3.01 -6.43
C PHE A 284 19.14 4.00 -6.39
N THR A 285 18.80 5.28 -6.55
CA THR A 285 19.74 6.41 -6.55
C THR A 285 19.24 7.53 -5.64
N ASN A 286 20.17 8.26 -5.03
CA ASN A 286 19.84 9.29 -4.04
C ASN A 286 19.41 10.65 -4.62
N SER A 287 19.49 10.83 -5.95
CA SER A 287 19.10 12.10 -6.58
C SER A 287 18.52 11.91 -7.97
N ARG A 288 17.63 12.82 -8.38
CA ARG A 288 17.02 12.81 -9.72
C ARG A 288 18.08 12.93 -10.82
N ARG A 289 19.08 13.79 -10.63
CA ARG A 289 20.20 13.96 -11.56
C ARG A 289 21.00 12.66 -11.75
N LEU A 290 21.24 11.92 -10.66
CA LEU A 290 21.94 10.64 -10.72
C LEU A 290 21.09 9.57 -11.39
N CYS A 291 19.79 9.54 -11.10
CA CYS A 291 18.81 8.66 -11.73
C CYS A 291 18.84 8.80 -13.26
N GLU A 292 18.72 10.04 -13.76
CA GLU A 292 18.76 10.33 -15.21
C GLU A 292 20.12 9.99 -15.83
N LYS A 293 21.21 10.40 -15.17
CA LYS A 293 22.56 10.10 -15.65
C LYS A 293 22.79 8.60 -15.79
N LEU A 294 22.42 7.82 -14.77
CA LEU A 294 22.65 6.38 -14.76
C LEU A 294 21.79 5.68 -15.81
N THR A 295 20.52 6.08 -15.95
CA THR A 295 19.62 5.58 -17.00
C THR A 295 20.23 5.79 -18.38
N ARG A 296 20.71 7.00 -18.67
CA ARG A 296 21.37 7.32 -19.94
C ARG A 296 22.57 6.43 -20.21
N LEU A 297 23.44 6.27 -19.21
CA LEU A 297 24.66 5.45 -19.36
C LEU A 297 24.35 3.96 -19.55
N ILE A 298 23.31 3.44 -18.89
CA ILE A 298 22.88 2.04 -19.08
C ILE A 298 22.34 1.81 -20.48
N ASN A 299 21.60 2.76 -21.06
CA ASN A 299 21.07 2.60 -22.41
C ASN A 299 22.10 2.92 -23.52
N GLU A 300 23.25 3.50 -23.16
CA GLU A 300 24.29 3.86 -24.13
C GLU A 300 24.87 2.60 -24.76
N GLY A 301 24.84 2.53 -26.10
CA GLY A 301 25.34 1.41 -26.90
C GLY A 301 24.41 0.18 -26.93
N GLU A 302 23.17 0.29 -26.46
CA GLU A 302 22.17 -0.79 -26.53
C GLU A 302 21.21 -0.58 -27.69
N ASP A 303 20.85 -1.66 -28.39
CA ASP A 303 19.90 -1.62 -29.54
C ASP A 303 18.48 -1.24 -29.12
N ARG A 304 18.16 -1.47 -27.83
CA ARG A 304 16.88 -1.13 -27.23
C ARG A 304 17.09 -0.53 -25.85
N GLU A 305 16.10 0.25 -25.43
CA GLU A 305 16.07 0.82 -24.08
C GLU A 305 15.99 -0.29 -23.02
N LEU A 306 17.09 -0.51 -22.29
CA LEU A 306 17.16 -1.50 -21.21
C LEU A 306 16.55 -0.96 -19.92
N ALA A 307 16.78 0.32 -19.62
CA ALA A 307 16.39 0.97 -18.38
C ALA A 307 15.62 2.27 -18.61
N TYR A 308 14.72 2.61 -17.69
CA TYR A 308 14.03 3.92 -17.68
C TYR A 308 14.14 4.60 -16.31
N SER A 309 14.17 5.94 -16.29
CA SER A 309 14.26 6.72 -15.05
C SER A 309 12.91 6.83 -14.36
N HIS A 310 12.88 6.80 -13.03
CA HIS A 310 11.64 6.94 -12.28
C HIS A 310 11.84 7.84 -11.05
N HIS A 311 11.24 9.02 -11.10
CA HIS A 311 11.29 9.98 -10.00
C HIS A 311 10.15 10.99 -10.04
N GLY A 312 9.95 11.72 -8.93
CA GLY A 312 8.82 12.64 -8.75
C GLY A 312 8.73 13.84 -9.71
N SER A 313 9.76 14.13 -10.50
CA SER A 313 9.69 15.14 -11.58
C SER A 313 8.99 14.64 -12.86
N LEU A 314 8.80 13.33 -13.02
CA LEU A 314 8.12 12.78 -14.20
C LEU A 314 6.61 12.94 -14.08
N SER A 315 5.95 13.17 -15.22
CA SER A 315 4.50 13.20 -15.30
C SER A 315 3.91 11.87 -14.83
N LYS A 316 2.64 11.91 -14.40
CA LYS A 316 1.94 10.73 -13.90
C LYS A 316 1.77 9.69 -15.00
N GLU A 317 1.50 10.16 -16.22
CA GLU A 317 1.30 9.34 -17.41
C GLU A 317 2.57 8.55 -17.72
N ILE A 318 3.74 9.22 -17.72
CA ILE A 318 5.03 8.58 -17.96
C ILE A 318 5.32 7.55 -16.86
N ARG A 319 5.19 7.93 -15.58
CA ARG A 319 5.45 7.01 -14.46
C ARG A 319 4.59 5.74 -14.56
N LYS A 320 3.30 5.89 -14.85
CA LYS A 320 2.38 4.76 -15.02
C LYS A 320 2.77 3.86 -16.20
N VAL A 321 3.15 4.44 -17.34
CA VAL A 321 3.60 3.67 -18.51
C VAL A 321 4.86 2.87 -18.18
N VAL A 322 5.83 3.49 -17.50
CA VAL A 322 7.09 2.85 -17.11
C VAL A 322 6.85 1.69 -16.14
N GLU A 323 6.02 1.91 -15.12
CA GLU A 323 5.61 0.87 -14.16
C GLU A 323 4.92 -0.31 -14.88
N GLN A 324 4.04 -0.03 -15.86
CA GLN A 324 3.36 -1.06 -16.64
C GLN A 324 4.30 -1.83 -17.56
N ARG A 325 5.23 -1.15 -18.24
CA ARG A 325 6.25 -1.79 -19.08
C ARG A 325 7.11 -2.76 -18.27
N LEU A 326 7.54 -2.38 -17.07
CA LEU A 326 8.27 -3.28 -16.16
C LEU A 326 7.41 -4.48 -15.75
N LYS A 327 6.15 -4.25 -15.35
CA LYS A 327 5.21 -5.33 -14.96
C LYS A 327 4.97 -6.34 -16.09
N ARG A 328 5.00 -5.91 -17.35
CA ARG A 328 4.83 -6.76 -18.54
C ARG A 328 6.12 -7.42 -19.04
N GLY A 329 7.27 -7.10 -18.45
CA GLY A 329 8.58 -7.56 -18.95
C GLY A 329 9.03 -6.86 -20.24
N GLU A 330 8.39 -5.76 -20.64
CA GLU A 330 8.77 -4.94 -21.80
C GLU A 330 9.96 -4.01 -21.51
N LEU A 331 10.32 -3.86 -20.23
CA LEU A 331 11.45 -3.08 -19.75
C LEU A 331 12.24 -3.93 -18.75
N ALA A 332 13.56 -4.03 -18.94
CA ALA A 332 14.41 -4.89 -18.11
C ALA A 332 14.76 -4.24 -16.76
N ALA A 333 14.87 -2.91 -16.71
CA ALA A 333 15.24 -2.20 -15.50
C ALA A 333 14.55 -0.85 -15.30
N ILE A 334 14.39 -0.45 -14.04
CA ILE A 334 14.07 0.92 -13.68
C ILE A 334 15.18 1.46 -12.79
N VAL A 335 15.68 2.66 -13.11
CA VAL A 335 16.50 3.45 -12.19
C VAL A 335 15.57 4.40 -11.45
N ALA A 336 15.53 4.35 -10.12
CA ALA A 336 14.56 5.11 -9.33
C ALA A 336 15.21 5.93 -8.22
N THR A 337 14.52 6.99 -7.77
CA THR A 337 14.72 7.54 -6.42
C THR A 337 13.78 6.84 -5.43
N SER A 338 13.57 7.42 -4.24
CA SER A 338 12.57 6.96 -3.25
C SER A 338 11.12 6.89 -3.75
N SER A 339 10.85 7.29 -4.99
CA SER A 339 9.53 7.20 -5.63
C SER A 339 9.00 5.77 -5.79
N LEU A 340 9.87 4.75 -5.75
CA LEU A 340 9.49 3.32 -5.83
C LEU A 340 9.90 2.51 -4.59
N GLU A 341 10.37 3.15 -3.51
CA GLU A 341 10.85 2.44 -2.30
C GLU A 341 9.80 1.53 -1.63
N LEU A 342 8.51 1.85 -1.80
CA LEU A 342 7.39 1.07 -1.23
C LEU A 342 6.63 0.25 -2.28
N TYR A 343 7.21 0.02 -3.46
CA TYR A 343 6.53 -0.71 -4.53
C TYR A 343 6.59 -2.23 -4.28
N ASN A 344 5.42 -2.89 -4.31
CA ASN A 344 5.23 -4.23 -3.71
C ASN A 344 5.49 -5.45 -4.63
N PHE A 345 6.12 -5.28 -5.80
CA PHE A 345 6.05 -6.26 -6.91
C PHE A 345 7.39 -6.90 -7.36
N LEU A 346 8.42 -7.01 -6.50
CA LEU A 346 9.80 -7.11 -7.02
C LEU A 346 10.65 -8.24 -6.42
N ARG A 347 11.47 -8.87 -7.29
CA ARG A 347 12.37 -10.00 -7.00
C ARG A 347 13.82 -9.60 -6.68
N CYS A 348 14.36 -8.52 -7.26
CA CYS A 348 15.72 -8.03 -7.00
C CYS A 348 15.78 -6.50 -6.91
N CYS A 349 16.46 -5.99 -5.87
CA CYS A 349 16.67 -4.56 -5.62
C CYS A 349 18.15 -4.29 -5.35
N TYR A 350 18.73 -3.34 -6.05
CA TYR A 350 20.10 -2.87 -5.83
C TYR A 350 20.07 -1.39 -5.46
N ALA A 351 20.76 -1.03 -4.38
CA ALA A 351 20.89 0.35 -3.93
C ALA A 351 22.31 0.83 -4.18
N TYR A 352 22.47 1.95 -4.89
CA TYR A 352 23.77 2.61 -5.04
C TYR A 352 23.82 3.84 -4.12
N GLN A 353 24.70 3.79 -3.12
CA GLN A 353 25.01 4.92 -2.26
C GLN A 353 26.41 5.44 -2.58
N LYS A 354 26.49 6.69 -3.04
CA LYS A 354 27.75 7.43 -3.05
C LYS A 354 28.05 7.82 -1.60
N LEU A 355 29.06 7.22 -0.98
CA LEU A 355 29.57 7.69 0.30
C LEU A 355 30.25 9.06 0.09
N PRO A 356 30.13 10.00 1.06
CA PRO A 356 30.65 11.36 0.94
C PRO A 356 32.15 11.41 0.65
#